data_AF-A0A957C7Z0-F1
#
_entry.id   AF-A0A957C7Z0-F1
#
_cell.length_a   1.000
_cell.length_b   1.000
_cell.length_c   1.000
_cell.angle_alpha   90.00
_cell.angle_beta   90.00
_cell.angle_gamma   90.00
#
_symmetry.space_group_name_H-M   'P 1'
#
loop_
_entity.id
_entity.type
_entity.pdbx_description
1 polymer ?
#
loop_
_entity_poly.entity_id
_entity_poly.type
_entity_poly.pdbx_seq_one_letter_code
_entity_poly.pdbx_strand_id
1 'polypeptide(L)' 'MTQRVAKTGANQGKLFWGCSNYPRCRGIRQIPDQ' A
#
# COMPACT_ATOMS: atom_id res chain seq x y z
N MET A 1 10.26 -0.29 1.25
CA MET A 1 8.79 -0.31 1.02
C MET A 1 8.53 -1.11 -0.23
N THR A 2 7.39 -1.78 -0.34
CA THR A 2 6.99 -2.57 -1.52
C THR A 2 5.68 -2.05 -2.08
N GLN A 3 5.54 -1.98 -3.40
CA GLN A 3 4.27 -1.60 -4.02
C GLN A 3 3.28 -2.74 -3.87
N ARG A 4 2.04 -2.42 -3.50
CA ARG A 4 0.94 -3.37 -3.36
C ARG A 4 -0.32 -2.74 -3.92
N VAL A 5 -1.22 -3.57 -4.44
CA VAL A 5 -2.54 -3.15 -4.91
C VAL A 5 -3.54 -3.40 -3.79
N ALA A 6 -4.38 -2.41 -3.49
CA ALA A 6 -5.49 -2.58 -2.55
C ALA A 6 -6.53 -3.52 -3.18
N LYS A 7 -6.86 -4.61 -2.48
CA LYS A 7 -7.76 -5.65 -2.99
C LYS A 7 -9.24 -5.33 -2.74
N THR A 8 -9.55 -4.48 -1.77
CA THR A 8 -10.92 -4.20 -1.30
C THR A 8 -11.06 -2.76 -0.81
N GLY A 9 -12.31 -2.29 -0.70
CA GLY A 9 -12.67 -0.97 -0.17
C GLY A 9 -12.61 0.16 -1.20
N ALA A 10 -12.77 1.41 -0.75
CA ALA A 10 -12.86 2.59 -1.62
C ALA A 10 -11.60 2.85 -2.47
N ASN A 11 -10.46 2.26 -2.09
CA ASN A 11 -9.20 2.37 -2.83
C ASN A 11 -8.87 1.09 -3.61
N GLN A 12 -9.81 0.17 -3.80
CA GLN A 12 -9.60 -1.07 -4.54
C GLN A 12 -9.02 -0.79 -5.93
N GLY A 13 -7.98 -1.54 -6.30
CA GLY A 13 -7.26 -1.37 -7.56
C GLY A 13 -6.16 -0.30 -7.52
N LYS A 14 -6.14 0.60 -6.52
CA LYS A 14 -5.07 1.60 -6.38
C LYS A 14 -3.81 0.97 -5.79
N LEU A 15 -2.67 1.46 -6.28
CA LEU A 15 -1.35 1.11 -5.75
C LEU A 15 -1.08 1.91 -4.47
N PHE A 16 -0.39 1.27 -3.52
CA PHE A 16 0.15 1.92 -2.33
C PHE A 16 1.51 1.33 -1.97
N TRP A 17 2.31 2.10 -1.25
CA TRP A 17 3.55 1.61 -0.64
C TRP A 17 3.24 0.94 0.68
N GLY A 18 3.50 -0.36 0.77
CA GLY A 18 3.46 -1.12 2.01
C GLY A 18 4.86 -1.28 2.63
N CYS A 19 4.92 -1.44 3.94
CA CYS A 19 6.17 -1.79 4.61
C CYS A 19 6.65 -3.18 4.21
N SER A 20 7.96 -3.30 3.91
CA SER A 20 8.57 -4.58 3.50
C SER A 20 8.61 -5.61 4.64
N ASN A 21 8.56 -5.16 5.90
CA ASN A 21 8.61 -5.99 7.11
C ASN A 21 7.22 -6.33 7.68
N TYR A 22 6.17 -6.32 6.87
CA TYR A 22 4.85 -6.77 7.32
C TYR A 22 4.90 -8.25 7.73
N PRO A 23 4.29 -8.67 8.86
CA PRO A 23 3.35 -7.95 9.73
C PRO A 23 3.97 -7.13 10.87
N ARG A 24 5.30 -7.22 11.09
CA ARG A 24 6.02 -6.48 12.15
C ARG A 24 5.95 -4.97 11.96
N CYS A 25 5.81 -4.52 10.72
CA CYS A 25 5.66 -3.12 10.35
C CYS A 25 4.43 -2.96 9.46
N ARG A 26 3.48 -2.11 9.89
CA ARG A 26 2.19 -1.86 9.20
C ARG A 26 2.12 -0.50 8.51
N GLY A 27 3.25 0.18 8.39
CA GLY A 27 3.33 1.46 7.69
C GLY A 27 2.85 1.32 6.25
N ILE A 28 1.93 2.21 5.85
CA ILE A 28 1.47 2.36 4.47
C ILE A 28 1.63 3.82 4.06
N ARG A 29 1.94 4.06 2.79
CA ARG A 29 1.99 5.40 2.22
C ARG A 29 1.28 5.40 0.87
N GLN A 30 0.45 6.42 0.65
CA GLN A 30 -0.17 6.63 -0.67
C GLN A 30 0.94 6.88 -1.68
N ILE A 31 0.80 6.31 -2.88
CA ILE A 31 1.63 6.74 -4.01
C ILE A 31 1.08 8.10 -4.42
N PRO A 32 1.88 9.18 -4.39
CA PRO A 32 1.44 10.43 -4.97
C PRO A 32 1.13 10.17 -6.45
N ASP A 33 -0.08 10.55 -6.86
CA ASP A 33 -0.49 10.63 -8.25
C ASP A 33 0.59 11.40 -9.01
N GLN A 34 1.05 10.89 -10.16
CA GLN A 34 1.94 11.65 -11.02
C GLN A 34 1.21 12.87 -11.58
#